data_AF-A0AAD0I092-F1
#
_entry.id   AF-A0AAD0I092-F1
#
_cell.length_a   1.000
_cell.length_b   1.000
_cell.length_c   1.000
_cell.angle_alpha   90.00
_cell.angle_beta   90.00
_cell.angle_gamma   90.00
#
_symmetry.space_group_name_H-M   'P 1'
#
loop_
_entity.id
_entity.type
_entity.pdbx_description
1 polymer ?
#
loop_
_entity_poly.entity_id
_entity_poly.type
_entity_poly.pdbx_seq_one_letter_code
_entity_poly.pdbx_strand_id
1 'polypeptide(L)'
;MTYPLNAIHLRPESSNYPTPVMVVDDLYHIKSKTSLAEHIEDAKEVLKNAYFSGNHINSDLPPEENQDPAFLDAYHTALKALKSGQSGTSCEEHIKNTLSTAFQSPYLQSYFSQAMTWLLCSDLLFQSGRELNAWSTLIEYKKSEFKIEIALYEEDKLSVSNRNRASGQNNHQERRYLKPYFFELLASQAPVNGWKAMKTAASKLAPLIFERHMNSGIDADPDTTVTNVETWLTTWLKNDEQCRKQYFTHRRK
;
A
#
# COMPACT_ATOMS: atom_id res chain seq x y z
N MET A 1 -49.56 -12.65 15.57
CA MET A 1 -48.73 -12.43 14.38
C MET A 1 -47.52 -13.34 14.49
N THR A 2 -47.55 -14.42 13.73
CA THR A 2 -46.68 -15.58 13.80
C THR A 2 -45.91 -15.65 12.49
N TYR A 3 -44.59 -15.75 12.59
CA TYR A 3 -43.67 -15.84 11.45
C TYR A 3 -43.95 -17.11 10.62
N PRO A 4 -44.02 -17.03 9.27
CA PRO A 4 -44.19 -18.19 8.44
C PRO A 4 -42.81 -18.68 7.98
N LEU A 5 -42.21 -19.56 8.78
CA LEU A 5 -41.33 -20.60 8.26
C LEU A 5 -41.89 -21.94 8.75
N ASN A 6 -43.02 -22.35 8.17
CA ASN A 6 -43.45 -23.74 8.15
C ASN A 6 -44.63 -23.93 7.19
N ALA A 7 -44.33 -24.47 6.02
CA ALA A 7 -45.11 -25.50 5.34
C ALA A 7 -44.32 -25.89 4.08
N ILE A 8 -43.29 -26.74 4.23
CA ILE A 8 -42.88 -27.55 3.09
C ILE A 8 -44.06 -28.47 2.83
N HIS A 9 -44.84 -28.16 1.79
CA HIS A 9 -45.86 -29.04 1.29
C HIS A 9 -45.19 -30.35 0.86
N LEU A 10 -45.34 -31.38 1.71
CA LEU A 10 -45.18 -32.77 1.31
C LEU A 10 -46.15 -33.04 0.17
N ARG A 11 -45.63 -33.08 -1.06
CA ARG A 11 -46.29 -33.75 -2.18
C ARG A 11 -45.77 -35.20 -2.19
N PRO A 12 -46.63 -36.21 -2.03
CA PRO A 12 -46.23 -37.59 -2.28
C PRO A 12 -46.39 -37.84 -3.78
N GLU A 13 -45.33 -37.60 -4.54
CA GLU A 13 -45.24 -38.11 -5.91
C GLU A 13 -43.98 -38.96 -6.02
N SER A 14 -44.21 -40.27 -6.11
CA SER A 14 -43.25 -41.28 -6.49
C SER A 14 -42.54 -40.88 -7.78
N SER A 15 -41.22 -40.80 -7.77
CA SER A 15 -40.46 -40.91 -9.02
C SER A 15 -39.12 -41.60 -8.74
N ASN A 16 -38.98 -42.80 -9.30
CA ASN A 16 -37.72 -43.54 -9.39
C ASN A 16 -36.80 -42.85 -10.41
N TYR A 17 -36.29 -41.66 -10.07
CA TYR A 17 -35.20 -41.04 -10.82
C TYR A 17 -34.08 -40.67 -9.83
N PRO A 18 -32.81 -40.97 -10.17
CA PRO A 18 -31.70 -40.48 -9.38
C PRO A 18 -31.75 -38.95 -9.50
N THR A 19 -32.10 -38.29 -8.41
CA THR A 19 -32.01 -36.83 -8.33
C THR A 19 -30.54 -36.50 -8.56
N PRO A 20 -30.18 -35.73 -9.59
CA PRO A 20 -28.82 -35.25 -9.71
C PRO A 20 -28.66 -34.27 -8.54
N VAL A 21 -27.95 -34.69 -7.50
CA VAL A 21 -27.44 -33.76 -6.49
C VAL A 21 -26.46 -32.88 -7.25
N MET A 22 -26.91 -31.69 -7.65
CA MET A 22 -26.02 -30.67 -8.14
C MET A 22 -25.17 -30.27 -6.93
N VAL A 23 -23.98 -30.86 -6.82
CA VAL A 23 -22.96 -30.44 -5.86
C VAL A 23 -22.50 -29.07 -6.33
N VAL A 24 -23.21 -28.05 -5.87
CA VAL A 24 -22.74 -26.68 -5.98
C VAL A 24 -21.72 -26.52 -4.87
N ASP A 25 -20.44 -26.52 -5.23
CA ASP A 25 -19.40 -25.93 -4.39
C ASP A 25 -19.62 -24.42 -4.36
N ASP A 26 -20.70 -24.02 -3.68
CA ASP A 26 -21.00 -22.62 -3.44
C ASP A 26 -20.05 -22.15 -2.33
N LEU A 27 -19.28 -21.11 -2.63
CA LEU A 27 -18.41 -20.45 -1.67
C LEU A 27 -19.18 -20.07 -0.38
N TYR A 28 -20.47 -19.75 -0.49
CA TYR A 28 -21.33 -19.47 0.68
C TYR A 28 -21.65 -20.72 1.49
N HIS A 29 -21.77 -21.88 0.86
CA HIS A 29 -21.99 -23.16 1.53
C HIS A 29 -20.71 -23.69 2.21
N ILE A 30 -19.53 -23.45 1.61
CA ILE A 30 -18.25 -23.73 2.26
C ILE A 30 -18.10 -22.83 3.50
N LYS A 31 -18.31 -21.51 3.35
CA LYS A 31 -18.24 -20.56 4.46
C LYS A 31 -19.26 -20.82 5.56
N SER A 32 -20.46 -21.30 5.24
CA SER A 32 -21.48 -21.60 6.26
C SER A 32 -21.17 -22.85 7.08
N LYS A 33 -20.26 -23.71 6.58
CA LYS A 33 -19.78 -24.90 7.30
C LYS A 33 -18.49 -24.67 8.07
N THR A 34 -17.79 -23.58 7.81
CA THR A 34 -16.60 -23.18 8.56
C THR A 34 -16.98 -22.91 10.02
N SER A 35 -16.22 -23.51 10.92
CA SER A 35 -16.44 -23.35 12.35
C SER A 35 -16.05 -21.95 12.83
N LEU A 36 -16.62 -21.50 13.95
CA LEU A 36 -16.20 -20.25 14.58
C LEU A 36 -14.70 -20.26 14.94
N ALA A 37 -14.17 -21.41 15.34
CA ALA A 37 -12.74 -21.58 15.62
C ALA A 37 -11.89 -21.29 14.39
N GLU A 38 -12.22 -21.87 13.24
CA GLU A 38 -11.53 -21.63 11.97
C GLU A 38 -11.62 -20.16 11.56
N HIS A 39 -12.79 -19.52 11.71
CA HIS A 39 -12.91 -18.10 11.40
C HIS A 39 -12.08 -17.18 12.30
N ILE A 40 -11.85 -17.56 13.56
CA ILE A 40 -10.97 -16.82 14.48
C ILE A 40 -9.50 -16.99 14.05
N GLU A 41 -9.08 -18.21 13.67
CA GLU A 41 -7.73 -18.45 13.16
C GLU A 41 -7.47 -17.73 11.83
N ASP A 42 -8.42 -17.76 10.90
CA ASP A 42 -8.34 -16.98 9.65
C ASP A 42 -8.19 -15.48 9.93
N ALA A 43 -8.93 -14.95 10.90
CA ALA A 43 -8.83 -13.55 11.31
C ALA A 43 -7.47 -13.21 11.93
N LYS A 44 -6.87 -14.12 12.71
CA LYS A 44 -5.49 -13.96 13.23
C LYS A 44 -4.50 -13.86 12.09
N GLU A 45 -4.61 -14.75 11.10
CA GLU A 45 -3.71 -14.77 9.95
C GLU A 45 -3.82 -13.49 9.13
N VAL A 46 -5.04 -13.02 8.85
CA VAL A 46 -5.28 -11.76 8.12
C VAL A 46 -4.67 -10.58 8.88
N LEU A 47 -4.92 -10.48 10.18
CA LEU A 47 -4.40 -9.38 10.99
C LEU A 47 -2.87 -9.42 11.11
N LYS A 48 -2.29 -10.61 11.22
CA LYS A 48 -0.83 -10.81 11.19
C LYS A 48 -0.23 -10.33 9.86
N ASN A 49 -0.82 -10.71 8.73
CA ASN A 49 -0.37 -10.26 7.41
C ASN A 49 -0.49 -8.73 7.25
N ALA A 50 -1.55 -8.14 7.80
CA ALA A 50 -1.69 -6.69 7.84
C ALA A 50 -0.62 -6.01 8.70
N TYR A 51 -0.24 -6.62 9.84
CA TYR A 51 0.87 -6.15 10.66
C TYR A 51 2.16 -6.10 9.86
N PHE A 52 2.54 -7.20 9.19
CA PHE A 52 3.76 -7.24 8.38
C PHE A 52 3.73 -6.25 7.22
N SER A 53 2.58 -6.10 6.56
CA SER A 53 2.42 -5.21 5.41
C SER A 53 2.57 -3.74 5.79
N GLY A 54 1.99 -3.33 6.92
CA GLY A 54 2.08 -1.94 7.39
C GLY A 54 3.38 -1.63 8.14
N ASN A 55 4.10 -2.65 8.58
CA ASN A 55 5.35 -2.50 9.31
C ASN A 55 6.51 -2.14 8.37
N HIS A 56 6.50 -0.91 7.87
CA HIS A 56 7.58 -0.32 7.10
C HIS A 56 8.74 0.10 8.02
N ILE A 57 9.36 -0.86 8.71
CA ILE A 57 10.67 -0.64 9.34
C ILE A 57 11.65 -0.27 8.21
N ASN A 58 12.37 0.83 8.41
CA ASN A 58 13.46 1.29 7.55
C ASN A 58 14.29 0.11 7.04
N SER A 59 14.72 0.19 5.79
CA SER A 59 15.39 -0.83 4.96
C SER A 59 16.63 -1.55 5.54
N ASP A 60 16.98 -1.35 6.81
CA ASP A 60 18.25 -1.74 7.40
C ASP A 60 18.17 -2.83 8.50
N LEU A 61 17.04 -3.49 8.79
CA LEU A 61 16.97 -4.66 9.72
C LEU A 61 15.61 -5.40 9.64
N PRO A 62 15.51 -6.65 10.15
CA PRO A 62 15.96 -7.96 9.63
C PRO A 62 14.81 -8.70 8.87
N PRO A 63 15.00 -9.95 8.38
CA PRO A 63 14.01 -10.67 7.55
C PRO A 63 12.64 -10.84 8.23
N GLU A 64 11.62 -11.20 7.44
CA GLU A 64 10.27 -11.60 7.89
C GLU A 64 10.27 -12.49 9.16
N GLU A 65 11.34 -13.28 9.37
CA GLU A 65 11.58 -14.16 10.52
C GLU A 65 11.45 -13.50 11.91
N ASN A 66 11.67 -12.18 12.07
CA ASN A 66 11.58 -11.52 13.39
C ASN A 66 10.25 -10.79 13.65
N GLN A 67 9.35 -10.68 12.67
CA GLN A 67 8.08 -9.99 12.86
C GLN A 67 6.99 -10.91 13.42
N ASP A 68 7.02 -12.19 13.07
CA ASP A 68 6.07 -13.20 13.55
C ASP A 68 6.11 -13.41 15.07
N PRO A 69 7.30 -13.56 15.71
CA PRO A 69 7.38 -13.67 17.16
C PRO A 69 6.83 -12.43 17.88
N ALA A 70 7.02 -11.24 17.33
CA ALA A 70 6.56 -9.99 17.95
C ALA A 70 5.03 -9.87 17.93
N PHE A 71 4.39 -10.20 16.81
CA PHE A 71 2.93 -10.24 16.72
C PHE A 71 2.34 -11.27 17.69
N LEU A 72 2.88 -12.50 17.68
CA LEU A 72 2.40 -13.59 18.53
C LEU A 72 2.60 -13.28 20.02
N ASP A 73 3.75 -12.77 20.43
CA ASP A 73 4.02 -12.43 21.83
C ASP A 73 3.06 -11.36 22.35
N ALA A 74 2.84 -10.32 21.55
CA ALA A 74 1.90 -9.26 21.89
C ALA A 74 0.45 -9.76 21.91
N TYR A 75 0.05 -10.63 20.98
CA TYR A 75 -1.27 -11.27 20.98
C TYR A 75 -1.50 -12.10 22.25
N HIS A 76 -0.56 -12.97 22.61
CA HIS A 76 -0.69 -13.80 23.81
C HIS A 76 -0.64 -12.97 25.09
N THR A 77 0.21 -11.94 25.15
CA THR A 77 0.30 -11.02 26.29
C THR A 77 -1.02 -10.28 26.50
N ALA A 78 -1.58 -9.72 25.43
CA ALA A 78 -2.87 -9.04 25.43
C ALA A 78 -4.02 -9.99 25.82
N LEU A 79 -4.03 -11.22 25.29
CA LEU A 79 -5.03 -12.22 25.64
C LEU A 79 -4.95 -12.60 27.13
N LYS A 80 -3.74 -12.78 27.66
CA LYS A 80 -3.50 -13.07 29.08
C LYS A 80 -3.96 -11.92 29.97
N ALA A 81 -3.69 -10.69 29.57
CA ALA A 81 -4.15 -9.48 30.27
C ALA A 81 -5.68 -9.40 30.33
N LEU A 82 -6.37 -9.63 29.22
CA LEU A 82 -7.84 -9.68 29.19
C LEU A 82 -8.39 -10.81 30.09
N LYS A 83 -7.78 -12.00 30.06
CA LYS A 83 -8.13 -13.11 30.97
C LYS A 83 -7.97 -12.75 32.44
N SER A 84 -7.01 -11.89 32.77
CA SER A 84 -6.79 -11.40 34.13
C SER A 84 -7.73 -10.26 34.57
N GLY A 85 -8.68 -9.86 33.72
CA GLY A 85 -9.71 -8.86 34.04
C GLY A 85 -9.40 -7.45 33.59
N GLN A 86 -8.36 -7.23 32.77
CA GLN A 86 -8.11 -5.93 32.15
C GLN A 86 -9.21 -5.59 31.14
N SER A 87 -9.58 -4.31 31.03
CA SER A 87 -10.62 -3.90 30.09
C SER A 87 -10.14 -3.97 28.64
N GLY A 88 -11.07 -4.19 27.71
CA GLY A 88 -10.79 -4.14 26.27
C GLY A 88 -10.17 -2.81 25.84
N THR A 89 -10.66 -1.68 26.37
CA THR A 89 -10.10 -0.34 26.10
C THR A 89 -8.65 -0.20 26.55
N SER A 90 -8.30 -0.71 27.74
CA SER A 90 -6.92 -0.65 28.22
C SER A 90 -6.00 -1.56 27.42
N CYS A 91 -6.52 -2.70 26.95
CA CYS A 91 -5.82 -3.59 26.04
C CYS A 91 -5.56 -2.92 24.68
N GLU A 92 -6.56 -2.25 24.12
CA GLU A 92 -6.44 -1.50 22.87
C GLU A 92 -5.37 -0.42 22.95
N GLU A 93 -5.37 0.39 24.02
CA GLU A 93 -4.34 1.39 24.27
C GLU A 93 -2.94 0.77 24.38
N HIS A 94 -2.83 -0.37 25.05
CA HIS A 94 -1.56 -1.08 25.17
C HIS A 94 -1.06 -1.56 23.80
N ILE A 95 -1.90 -2.21 23.00
CA ILE A 95 -1.56 -2.66 21.63
C ILE A 95 -1.16 -1.48 20.76
N LYS A 96 -1.89 -0.36 20.86
CA LYS A 96 -1.60 0.86 20.11
C LYS A 96 -0.21 1.41 20.45
N ASN A 97 0.17 1.37 21.71
CA ASN A 97 1.44 1.93 22.21
C ASN A 97 2.64 0.98 22.06
N THR A 98 2.44 -0.30 21.74
CA THR A 98 3.52 -1.30 21.63
C THR A 98 3.71 -1.80 20.21
N LEU A 99 2.65 -2.34 19.60
CA LEU A 99 2.69 -2.91 18.25
C LEU A 99 2.45 -1.84 17.20
N SER A 100 1.41 -1.02 17.40
CA SER A 100 1.01 -0.10 16.35
C SER A 100 2.02 1.02 16.11
N THR A 101 2.92 1.34 17.06
CA THR A 101 3.96 2.35 16.86
C THR A 101 4.87 2.06 15.66
N ALA A 102 4.90 0.82 15.19
CA ALA A 102 5.63 0.41 14.00
C ALA A 102 5.02 0.94 12.68
N PHE A 103 3.73 1.27 12.67
CA PHE A 103 3.05 1.83 11.50
C PHE A 103 3.31 3.34 11.36
N GLN A 104 3.46 3.81 10.12
CA GLN A 104 3.65 5.23 9.84
C GLN A 104 2.33 6.02 9.93
N SER A 105 1.20 5.46 9.48
CA SER A 105 -0.11 6.12 9.50
C SER A 105 -0.79 6.03 10.87
N PRO A 106 -1.12 7.17 11.52
CA PRO A 106 -1.89 7.18 12.77
C PRO A 106 -3.27 6.50 12.64
N TYR A 107 -3.85 6.51 11.43
CA TYR A 107 -5.12 5.82 11.17
C TYR A 107 -4.93 4.30 11.20
N LEU A 108 -3.89 3.80 10.53
CA LEU A 108 -3.55 2.38 10.56
C LEU A 108 -3.24 1.92 11.99
N GLN A 109 -2.52 2.75 12.76
CA GLN A 109 -2.25 2.48 14.18
C GLN A 109 -3.52 2.22 14.99
N SER A 110 -4.53 3.09 14.80
CA SER A 110 -5.80 3.03 15.52
C SER A 110 -6.68 1.89 15.04
N TYR A 111 -6.77 1.66 13.73
CA TYR A 111 -7.62 0.59 13.19
C TYR A 111 -7.05 -0.78 13.53
N PHE A 112 -5.73 -0.92 13.49
CA PHE A 112 -5.03 -2.14 13.86
C PHE A 112 -5.26 -2.49 15.34
N SER A 113 -5.05 -1.54 16.25
CA SER A 113 -5.25 -1.78 17.69
C SER A 113 -6.70 -2.17 18.00
N GLN A 114 -7.66 -1.51 17.35
CA GLN A 114 -9.07 -1.82 17.49
C GLN A 114 -9.41 -3.22 16.95
N ALA A 115 -8.92 -3.58 15.75
CA ALA A 115 -9.15 -4.89 15.17
C ALA A 115 -8.57 -6.00 16.06
N MET A 116 -7.34 -5.84 16.52
CA MET A 116 -6.69 -6.82 17.40
C MET A 116 -7.47 -7.01 18.70
N THR A 117 -7.96 -5.92 19.29
CA THR A 117 -8.79 -5.97 20.51
C THR A 117 -10.11 -6.72 20.26
N TRP A 118 -10.79 -6.46 19.14
CA TRP A 118 -12.01 -7.20 18.79
C TRP A 118 -11.74 -8.69 18.58
N LEU A 119 -10.66 -9.04 17.90
CA LEU A 119 -10.27 -10.42 17.68
C LEU A 119 -9.96 -11.15 19.00
N LEU A 120 -9.19 -10.51 19.89
CA LEU A 120 -8.88 -11.04 21.22
C LEU A 120 -10.14 -11.26 22.07
N CYS A 121 -11.08 -10.31 22.03
CA CYS A 121 -12.37 -10.46 22.71
C CYS A 121 -13.18 -11.62 22.12
N SER A 122 -13.18 -11.79 20.79
CA SER A 122 -13.87 -12.91 20.13
C SER A 122 -13.29 -14.26 20.57
N ASP A 123 -11.96 -14.37 20.55
CA ASP A 123 -11.22 -15.56 20.98
C ASP A 123 -11.52 -15.90 22.46
N LEU A 124 -11.46 -14.90 23.35
CA LEU A 124 -11.78 -15.08 24.76
C LEU A 124 -13.24 -15.52 25.00
N LEU A 125 -14.20 -14.93 24.29
CA LEU A 125 -15.61 -15.27 24.40
C LEU A 125 -15.87 -16.69 23.90
N PHE A 126 -15.22 -17.09 22.81
CA PHE A 126 -15.30 -18.45 22.27
C PHE A 126 -14.74 -19.47 23.27
N GLN A 127 -13.54 -19.22 23.81
CA GLN A 127 -12.93 -20.07 24.85
C GLN A 127 -13.79 -20.18 26.12
N SER A 128 -14.64 -19.18 26.38
CA SER A 128 -15.56 -19.15 27.52
C SER A 128 -16.94 -19.76 27.22
N GLY A 129 -17.14 -20.35 26.03
CA GLY A 129 -18.42 -20.96 25.62
C GLY A 129 -19.52 -19.95 25.25
N ARG A 130 -19.16 -18.68 24.99
CA ARG A 130 -20.11 -17.61 24.62
C ARG A 130 -20.13 -17.38 23.11
N GLU A 131 -20.50 -18.41 22.35
CA GLU A 131 -20.37 -18.44 20.89
C GLU A 131 -21.10 -17.30 20.16
N LEU A 132 -22.35 -17.00 20.53
CA LEU A 132 -23.10 -15.90 19.88
C LEU A 132 -22.41 -14.55 20.07
N ASN A 133 -21.84 -14.31 21.25
CA ASN A 133 -21.13 -13.07 21.54
C ASN A 133 -19.80 -13.03 20.79
N ALA A 134 -19.09 -14.16 20.68
CA ALA A 134 -17.88 -14.28 19.89
C ALA A 134 -18.16 -13.96 18.41
N TRP A 135 -19.22 -14.52 17.82
CA TRP A 135 -19.68 -14.18 16.47
C TRP A 135 -19.96 -12.69 16.30
N SER A 136 -20.73 -12.09 17.21
CA SER A 136 -21.00 -10.65 17.17
C SER A 136 -19.73 -9.81 17.23
N THR A 137 -18.75 -10.26 18.03
CA THR A 137 -17.47 -9.56 18.19
C THR A 137 -16.62 -9.69 16.92
N LEU A 138 -16.63 -10.85 16.28
CA LEU A 138 -15.93 -11.09 15.02
C LEU A 138 -16.49 -10.24 13.86
N ILE A 139 -17.80 -9.95 13.88
CA ILE A 139 -18.41 -9.00 12.93
C ILE A 139 -17.84 -7.59 13.12
N GLU A 140 -17.64 -7.13 14.36
CA GLU A 140 -17.00 -5.83 14.61
C GLU A 140 -15.53 -5.82 14.17
N TYR A 141 -14.80 -6.92 14.40
CA TYR A 141 -13.45 -7.11 13.84
C TYR A 141 -13.45 -6.94 12.32
N LYS A 142 -14.39 -7.57 11.59
CA LYS A 142 -14.45 -7.48 10.12
C LYS A 142 -14.65 -6.06 9.60
N LYS A 143 -15.33 -5.18 10.35
CA LYS A 143 -15.44 -3.76 10.00
C LYS A 143 -14.10 -3.05 10.13
N SER A 144 -13.30 -3.39 11.14
CA SER A 144 -11.96 -2.83 11.32
C SER A 144 -10.96 -3.41 10.31
N GLU A 145 -11.05 -4.70 9.97
CA GLU A 145 -10.27 -5.34 8.90
C GLU A 145 -10.38 -4.57 7.59
N PHE A 146 -11.60 -4.26 7.15
CA PHE A 146 -11.81 -3.50 5.93
C PHE A 146 -11.17 -2.08 5.97
N LYS A 147 -11.18 -1.42 7.13
CA LYS A 147 -10.52 -0.12 7.29
C LYS A 147 -9.00 -0.23 7.25
N ILE A 148 -8.45 -1.33 7.78
CA ILE A 148 -7.02 -1.63 7.70
C ILE A 148 -6.59 -1.84 6.26
N GLU A 149 -7.35 -2.62 5.48
CA GLU A 149 -7.07 -2.85 4.05
C GLU A 149 -7.02 -1.54 3.25
N ILE A 150 -8.00 -0.64 3.48
CA ILE A 150 -8.01 0.68 2.83
C ILE A 150 -6.78 1.49 3.23
N ALA A 151 -6.45 1.53 4.53
CA ALA A 151 -5.32 2.30 5.03
C ALA A 151 -3.97 1.79 4.47
N LEU A 152 -3.79 0.47 4.40
CA LEU A 152 -2.59 -0.16 3.80
C LEU A 152 -2.47 0.19 2.31
N TYR A 153 -3.57 0.16 1.57
CA TYR A 153 -3.58 0.51 0.15
C TYR A 153 -3.22 1.98 -0.09
N GLU A 154 -3.67 2.89 0.78
CA GLU A 154 -3.30 4.31 0.72
C GLU A 154 -1.82 4.54 1.07
N GLU A 155 -1.29 3.85 2.07
CA GLU A 155 0.13 3.91 2.43
C GLU A 155 1.04 3.41 1.30
N ASP A 156 0.70 2.28 0.67
CA ASP A 156 1.47 1.75 -0.46
C ASP A 156 1.52 2.76 -1.62
N LYS A 157 0.37 3.37 -1.97
CA LYS A 157 0.33 4.43 -2.98
C LYS A 157 1.22 5.62 -2.64
N LEU A 158 1.18 6.07 -1.40
CA LEU A 158 2.02 7.18 -0.94
C LEU A 158 3.50 6.80 -0.97
N SER A 159 3.84 5.58 -0.56
CA SER A 159 5.20 5.03 -0.59
C SER A 159 5.74 4.98 -2.03
N VAL A 160 4.98 4.42 -2.96
CA VAL A 160 5.32 4.39 -4.39
C VAL A 160 5.50 5.80 -4.95
N SER A 161 4.59 6.73 -4.64
CA SER A 161 4.67 8.12 -5.06
C SER A 161 5.93 8.81 -4.52
N ASN A 162 6.26 8.60 -3.25
CA ASN A 162 7.45 9.15 -2.60
C ASN A 162 8.74 8.56 -3.19
N ARG A 163 8.79 7.24 -3.44
CA ARG A 163 9.93 6.58 -4.12
C ARG A 163 10.14 7.13 -5.52
N ASN A 164 9.07 7.31 -6.29
CA ASN A 164 9.14 7.90 -7.63
C ASN A 164 9.64 9.35 -7.57
N ARG A 165 9.20 10.13 -6.57
CA ARG A 165 9.68 11.50 -6.35
C ARG A 165 11.16 11.54 -5.96
N ALA A 166 11.60 10.66 -5.06
CA ALA A 166 12.99 10.55 -4.63
C ALA A 166 13.90 10.11 -5.78
N SER A 167 13.50 9.10 -6.56
CA SER A 167 14.18 8.68 -7.78
C SER A 167 14.28 9.82 -8.80
N GLY A 168 13.19 10.59 -8.99
CA GLY A 168 13.21 11.78 -9.85
C GLY A 168 14.18 12.86 -9.36
N GLN A 169 14.30 13.06 -8.05
CA GLN A 169 15.26 14.01 -7.46
C GLN A 169 16.70 13.55 -7.60
N ASN A 170 17.00 12.27 -7.37
CA ASN A 170 18.35 11.71 -7.52
C ASN A 170 18.81 11.75 -8.99
N ASN A 171 17.95 11.32 -9.92
CA ASN A 171 18.18 11.46 -11.36
C ASN A 171 18.50 12.91 -11.77
N HIS A 172 17.82 13.87 -11.17
CA HIS A 172 18.07 15.29 -11.44
C HIS A 172 19.41 15.77 -10.85
N GLN A 173 19.87 15.20 -9.73
CA GLN A 173 21.17 15.51 -9.13
C GLN A 173 22.33 14.92 -9.94
N GLU A 174 22.23 13.65 -10.33
CA GLU A 174 23.25 12.93 -11.10
C GLU A 174 23.55 13.61 -12.45
N ARG A 175 22.56 14.28 -13.05
CA ARG A 175 22.69 14.93 -14.36
C ARG A 175 23.08 16.40 -14.30
N ARG A 176 23.41 16.93 -13.11
CA ARG A 176 23.77 18.36 -12.96
C ARG A 176 24.98 18.78 -13.78
N TYR A 177 25.92 17.88 -14.05
CA TYR A 177 27.13 18.17 -14.82
C TYR A 177 26.85 18.59 -16.27
N LEU A 178 25.68 18.23 -16.83
CA LEU A 178 25.27 18.61 -18.18
C LEU A 178 24.68 20.03 -18.26
N LYS A 179 24.29 20.63 -17.11
CA LYS A 179 23.63 21.95 -17.10
C LYS A 179 24.47 23.10 -17.67
N PRO A 180 25.78 23.23 -17.35
CA PRO A 180 26.61 24.28 -17.94
C PRO A 180 26.62 24.20 -19.47
N TYR A 181 26.79 23.00 -20.03
CA TYR A 181 26.75 22.80 -21.48
C TYR A 181 25.37 23.10 -22.07
N PHE A 182 24.30 22.73 -21.37
CA PHE A 182 22.96 23.08 -21.80
C PHE A 182 22.75 24.61 -21.87
N PHE A 183 23.32 25.39 -20.95
CA PHE A 183 23.26 26.86 -21.01
C PHE A 183 24.03 27.44 -22.19
N GLU A 184 25.21 26.88 -22.48
CA GLU A 184 26.00 27.25 -23.67
C GLU A 184 25.21 26.97 -24.95
N LEU A 185 24.55 25.81 -25.04
CA LEU A 185 23.73 25.45 -26.20
C LEU A 185 22.48 26.31 -26.34
N LEU A 186 21.83 26.67 -25.23
CA LEU A 186 20.67 27.57 -25.25
C LEU A 186 21.01 28.94 -25.86
N ALA A 187 22.25 29.41 -25.70
CA ALA A 187 22.74 30.64 -26.30
C ALA A 187 23.27 30.45 -27.73
N SER A 188 24.18 29.50 -27.92
CA SER A 188 24.93 29.30 -29.17
C SER A 188 24.09 28.69 -30.30
N GLN A 189 23.07 27.88 -29.98
CA GLN A 189 22.21 27.21 -30.96
C GLN A 189 20.83 27.87 -31.11
N ALA A 190 20.65 29.04 -30.49
CA ALA A 190 19.44 29.82 -30.58
C ALA A 190 19.16 30.19 -32.06
N PRO A 191 17.95 29.92 -32.58
CA PRO A 191 17.56 30.40 -33.90
C PRO A 191 17.66 31.93 -34.00
N VAL A 192 17.81 32.46 -35.21
CA VAL A 192 17.86 33.93 -35.46
C VAL A 192 16.67 34.67 -34.84
N ASN A 193 15.49 34.02 -34.85
CA ASN A 193 14.26 34.55 -34.26
C ASN A 193 14.03 34.11 -32.81
N GLY A 194 15.08 33.64 -32.13
CA GLY A 194 15.02 33.11 -30.77
C GLY A 194 14.24 31.79 -30.64
N TRP A 195 14.19 31.28 -29.42
CA TRP A 195 13.39 30.11 -29.10
C TRP A 195 11.90 30.44 -29.04
N LYS A 196 11.07 29.68 -29.75
CA LYS A 196 9.61 29.87 -29.73
C LYS A 196 8.93 29.11 -28.59
N ALA A 197 9.31 27.85 -28.40
CA ALA A 197 8.76 26.97 -27.37
C ALA A 197 9.86 26.15 -26.68
N MET A 198 9.70 25.94 -25.37
CA MET A 198 10.63 25.15 -24.56
C MET A 198 10.77 23.72 -25.09
N LYS A 199 9.66 23.12 -25.55
CA LYS A 199 9.68 21.78 -26.17
C LYS A 199 10.58 21.76 -27.40
N THR A 200 10.43 22.73 -28.31
CA THR A 200 11.26 22.83 -29.51
C THR A 200 12.74 23.04 -29.20
N ALA A 201 13.05 23.84 -28.18
CA ALA A 201 14.43 23.99 -27.70
C ALA A 201 14.97 22.67 -27.14
N ALA A 202 14.20 21.98 -26.31
CA ALA A 202 14.58 20.68 -25.78
C ALA A 202 14.81 19.63 -26.88
N SER A 203 13.89 19.46 -27.84
CA SER A 203 14.04 18.47 -28.92
C SER A 203 15.26 18.76 -29.80
N LYS A 204 15.54 20.05 -30.09
CA LYS A 204 16.69 20.43 -30.93
C LYS A 204 18.04 20.24 -30.21
N LEU A 205 18.07 20.46 -28.89
CA LEU A 205 19.30 20.37 -28.10
C LEU A 205 19.55 18.96 -27.55
N ALA A 206 18.52 18.11 -27.47
CA ALA A 206 18.63 16.76 -26.92
C ALA A 206 19.69 15.87 -27.59
N PRO A 207 19.85 15.84 -28.94
CA PRO A 207 20.91 15.04 -29.57
C PRO A 207 22.33 15.49 -29.16
N LEU A 208 22.54 16.80 -29.03
CA LEU A 208 23.86 17.37 -28.68
C LEU A 208 24.22 17.11 -27.21
N ILE A 209 23.22 17.20 -26.31
CA ILE A 209 23.41 16.84 -24.90
C ILE A 209 23.60 15.33 -24.74
N PHE A 210 22.87 14.52 -25.52
CA PHE A 210 23.01 13.07 -25.52
C PHE A 210 24.42 12.63 -25.92
N GLU A 211 24.97 13.19 -27.00
CA GLU A 211 26.35 12.91 -27.43
C GLU A 211 27.36 13.24 -26.32
N ARG A 212 27.21 14.40 -25.64
CA ARG A 212 28.08 14.75 -24.51
C ARG A 212 27.90 13.81 -23.32
N HIS A 213 26.68 13.34 -23.06
CA HIS A 213 26.39 12.38 -22.00
C HIS A 213 27.05 11.03 -22.27
N MET A 214 26.95 10.48 -23.49
CA MET A 214 27.59 9.21 -23.82
C MET A 214 29.12 9.29 -23.78
N ASN A 215 29.68 10.48 -24.03
CA ASN A 215 31.12 10.72 -24.00
C ASN A 215 31.68 11.09 -22.61
N SER A 216 30.85 11.19 -21.56
CA SER A 216 31.30 11.61 -20.21
C SER A 216 31.92 10.47 -19.38
N GLY A 217 31.96 9.24 -19.90
CA GLY A 217 32.62 8.10 -19.26
C GLY A 217 31.90 7.62 -18.01
N ILE A 218 32.41 7.99 -16.82
CA ILE A 218 31.92 7.50 -15.52
C ILE A 218 30.48 7.96 -15.23
N ASP A 219 30.08 9.11 -15.76
CA ASP A 219 28.75 9.70 -15.55
C ASP A 219 27.73 9.34 -16.66
N ALA A 220 28.13 8.47 -17.60
CA ALA A 220 27.30 8.04 -18.73
C ALA A 220 26.48 6.81 -18.35
N ASP A 221 25.16 6.91 -18.47
CA ASP A 221 24.26 5.77 -18.37
C ASP A 221 24.04 5.19 -19.78
N PRO A 222 24.55 3.98 -20.09
CA PRO A 222 24.52 3.40 -21.43
C PRO A 222 23.09 3.12 -21.94
N ASP A 223 22.10 3.04 -21.05
CA ASP A 223 20.69 2.83 -21.41
C ASP A 223 19.95 4.15 -21.69
N THR A 224 20.64 5.28 -21.59
CA THR A 224 20.07 6.59 -21.93
C THR A 224 19.73 6.66 -23.42
N THR A 225 18.56 7.22 -23.73
CA THR A 225 18.15 7.54 -25.10
C THR A 225 18.05 9.05 -25.31
N VAL A 226 18.06 9.50 -26.57
CA VAL A 226 17.83 10.92 -26.92
C VAL A 226 16.48 11.41 -26.38
N THR A 227 15.44 10.56 -26.37
CA THR A 227 14.12 10.88 -25.81
C THR A 227 14.17 11.10 -24.29
N ASN A 228 15.00 10.33 -23.58
CA ASN A 228 15.25 10.55 -22.17
C ASN A 228 15.86 11.94 -21.96
N VAL A 229 16.89 12.29 -22.73
CA VAL A 229 17.54 13.60 -22.67
C VAL A 229 16.56 14.73 -22.97
N GLU A 230 15.73 14.63 -24.01
CA GLU A 230 14.69 15.63 -24.31
C GLU A 230 13.75 15.85 -23.11
N THR A 231 13.38 14.78 -22.42
CA THR A 231 12.54 14.83 -21.22
C THR A 231 13.26 15.56 -20.08
N TRP A 232 14.56 15.33 -19.89
CA TRP A 232 15.38 16.02 -18.89
C TRP A 232 15.43 17.52 -19.17
N LEU A 233 15.75 17.89 -20.41
CA LEU A 233 15.84 19.29 -20.83
C LEU A 233 14.51 20.01 -20.70
N THR A 234 13.41 19.36 -21.09
CA THR A 234 12.05 19.89 -20.92
C THR A 234 11.74 20.13 -19.44
N THR A 235 12.14 19.21 -18.57
CA THR A 235 11.92 19.31 -17.12
C THR A 235 12.74 20.45 -16.53
N TRP A 236 14.00 20.60 -16.92
CA TRP A 236 14.86 21.72 -16.50
C TRP A 236 14.29 23.07 -16.94
N LEU A 237 13.88 23.22 -18.19
CA LEU A 237 13.29 24.47 -18.69
C LEU A 237 11.99 24.86 -17.94
N LYS A 238 11.22 23.88 -17.47
CA LYS A 238 9.97 24.11 -16.73
C LYS A 238 10.21 24.40 -15.25
N ASN A 239 11.06 23.63 -14.59
CA ASN A 239 11.11 23.56 -13.14
C ASN A 239 12.36 24.25 -12.55
N ASP A 240 13.45 24.35 -13.30
CA ASP A 240 14.68 25.01 -12.84
C ASP A 240 14.67 26.50 -13.19
N GLU A 241 14.82 27.35 -12.17
CA GLU A 241 14.75 28.81 -12.34
C GLU A 241 15.89 29.35 -13.22
N GLN A 242 17.10 28.82 -13.08
CA GLN A 242 18.26 29.29 -13.86
C GLN A 242 18.13 28.90 -15.32
N CYS A 243 17.75 27.64 -15.59
CA CYS A 243 17.47 27.16 -16.95
C CYS A 243 16.39 28.00 -17.63
N ARG A 244 15.34 28.32 -16.87
CA ARG A 244 14.23 29.12 -17.36
C ARG A 244 14.64 30.56 -17.68
N LYS A 245 15.39 31.22 -16.78
CA LYS A 245 15.95 32.56 -17.02
C LYS A 245 16.80 32.58 -18.29
N GLN A 246 17.73 31.63 -18.42
CA GLN A 246 18.59 31.53 -19.59
C GLN A 246 17.80 31.33 -20.89
N TYR A 247 16.79 30.46 -20.87
CA TYR A 247 15.88 30.29 -22.01
C TYR A 247 15.16 31.58 -22.38
N PHE A 248 14.63 32.32 -21.40
CA PHE A 248 13.91 33.57 -21.64
C PHE A 248 14.80 34.69 -22.17
N THR A 249 16.08 34.74 -21.80
CA THR A 249 17.05 35.67 -22.39
C THR A 249 17.18 35.47 -23.91
N HIS A 250 17.08 34.23 -24.38
CA HIS A 250 17.18 33.87 -25.79
C HIS A 250 15.82 33.59 -26.46
N ARG A 251 14.72 33.90 -25.77
CA ARG A 251 13.36 33.81 -26.27
C ARG A 251 12.98 35.17 -26.88
N ARG A 252 12.56 35.19 -28.14
CA ARG A 252 11.91 36.38 -28.73
C ARG A 252 10.41 36.10 -28.90
N LYS A 253 9.60 37.11 -28.58
CA LYS A 253 8.13 37.07 -28.71
C LYS A 253 7.73 37.11 -30.18
#